data_AF-A0A660PLL9-F1
#
_entry.id   AF-A0A660PLL9-F1
#
_cell.length_a   1.000
_cell.length_b   1.000
_cell.length_c   1.000
_cell.angle_alpha   90.00
_cell.angle_beta   90.00
_cell.angle_gamma   90.00
#
_symmetry.space_group_name_H-M   'P 1'
#
loop_
_entity.id
_entity.type
_entity.pdbx_description
1 polymer ?
#
loop_
_entity_poly.entity_id
_entity_poly.type
_entity_poly.pdbx_seq_one_letter_code
_entity_poly.pdbx_strand_id
1 'polypeptide(L)'
;GNYIEATNCLRLARKLNPKKKDIIAHLGLAYLHQNHIDKTLAYCDTLFRIDKAAPEAFLLKMMLSIKLNDTTNAKLNFAEYKKYGQERSEYKQIISQYKFLEEL
;
A
#
# COMPACT_ATOMS: atom_id res chain seq x y z
N GLY A 1 4.60 -7.68 14.53
CA GLY A 1 5.77 -7.64 13.62
C GLY A 1 6.63 -6.45 13.96
N ASN A 2 7.96 -6.55 13.86
CA ASN A 2 8.87 -5.45 14.14
C ASN A 2 9.00 -4.53 12.91
N TYR A 3 8.10 -3.55 12.80
CA TYR A 3 8.06 -2.64 11.64
C TYR A 3 9.24 -1.67 11.60
N ILE A 4 9.89 -1.41 12.75
CA ILE A 4 11.09 -0.57 12.84
C ILE A 4 12.26 -1.29 12.15
N GLU A 5 12.49 -2.55 12.48
CA GLU A 5 13.50 -3.38 11.82
C GLU A 5 13.19 -3.57 10.34
N ALA A 6 11.92 -3.83 9.99
CA ALA A 6 11.51 -3.93 8.59
C ALA A 6 11.85 -2.66 7.78
N THR A 7 11.60 -1.48 8.36
CA THR A 7 11.95 -0.20 7.73
C THR A 7 13.45 -0.05 7.53
N ASN A 8 14.26 -0.48 8.50
CA ASN A 8 15.72 -0.45 8.40
C ASN A 8 16.23 -1.37 7.29
N CYS A 9 15.75 -2.61 7.24
CA CYS A 9 16.10 -3.58 6.19
C CYS A 9 15.70 -3.08 4.80
N LEU A 10 14.47 -2.56 4.67
CA LEU A 10 13.96 -2.05 3.39
C LEU A 10 14.68 -0.78 2.93
N ARG A 11 15.12 0.08 3.85
CA ARG A 11 15.93 1.27 3.53
C ARG A 11 17.30 0.87 2.96
N LEU A 12 17.91 -0.19 3.48
CA LEU A 12 19.13 -0.76 2.91
C LEU A 12 18.88 -1.38 1.54
N ALA A 13 17.80 -2.17 1.39
CA ALA A 13 17.41 -2.75 0.12
C ALA A 13 17.15 -1.68 -0.97
N ARG A 14 16.55 -0.54 -0.59
CA ARG A 14 16.36 0.60 -1.51
C ARG A 14 17.67 1.22 -1.98
N LYS A 15 18.75 1.19 -1.19
CA LYS A 15 20.06 1.66 -1.64
C LYS A 15 20.64 0.76 -2.75
N LEU A 16 20.28 -0.52 -2.74
CA LEU A 16 20.73 -1.51 -3.73
C LEU A 16 19.88 -1.47 -5.01
N ASN A 17 18.56 -1.27 -4.90
CA ASN A 17 17.68 -1.02 -6.04
C ASN A 17 16.64 0.06 -5.73
N PRO A 18 16.91 1.33 -6.10
CA PRO A 18 16.09 2.47 -5.71
C PRO A 18 14.67 2.51 -6.30
N LYS A 19 14.42 1.76 -7.37
CA LYS A 19 13.18 1.87 -8.17
C LYS A 19 12.30 0.62 -8.13
N LYS A 20 12.65 -0.38 -7.32
CA LYS A 20 11.81 -1.59 -7.20
C LYS A 20 10.50 -1.22 -6.48
N LYS A 21 9.38 -1.25 -7.22
CA LYS A 21 8.03 -0.91 -6.73
C LYS A 21 7.70 -1.64 -5.43
N ASP A 22 8.03 -2.93 -5.32
CA ASP A 22 7.81 -3.73 -4.11
C ASP A 22 8.50 -3.14 -2.87
N ILE A 23 9.73 -2.64 -3.00
CA ILE A 23 10.47 -2.07 -1.85
C ILE A 23 9.80 -0.77 -1.39
N ILE A 24 9.34 0.04 -2.34
CA ILE A 24 8.62 1.30 -2.08
C ILE A 24 7.29 1.01 -1.38
N ALA A 25 6.54 0.02 -1.87
CA ALA A 25 5.29 -0.43 -1.27
C ALA A 25 5.47 -0.96 0.16
N HIS A 26 6.45 -1.84 0.37
CA HIS A 26 6.76 -2.38 1.70
C HIS A 26 7.23 -1.30 2.67
N LEU A 27 7.99 -0.28 2.22
CA LEU A 27 8.34 0.87 3.06
C LEU A 27 7.11 1.68 3.46
N GLY A 28 6.23 1.99 2.50
CA GLY A 28 4.98 2.69 2.76
C GLY A 28 4.10 1.94 3.77
N LEU A 29 3.99 0.62 3.62
CA LEU A 29 3.26 -0.25 4.54
C LEU A 29 3.90 -0.25 5.95
N ALA A 30 5.23 -0.35 6.05
CA ALA A 30 5.92 -0.30 7.33
C ALA A 30 5.69 1.04 8.05
N TYR A 31 5.69 2.17 7.32
CA TYR A 31 5.36 3.48 7.89
C TYR A 31 3.90 3.59 8.32
N LEU A 32 2.97 2.98 7.57
CA LEU A 32 1.55 2.95 7.93
C LEU A 32 1.34 2.22 9.28
N HIS A 33 2.02 1.09 9.46
CA HIS A 33 1.98 0.35 10.72
C HIS A 33 2.63 1.09 11.89
N GLN A 34 3.62 1.96 11.62
CA GLN A 34 4.23 2.87 12.59
C GLN A 34 3.42 4.16 12.81
N ASN A 35 2.24 4.30 12.20
CA ASN A 35 1.39 5.50 12.31
C ASN A 35 2.01 6.78 11.70
N HIS A 36 3.00 6.66 10.81
CA HIS A 36 3.60 7.78 10.08
C HIS A 36 2.81 8.09 8.80
N ILE A 37 1.66 8.72 8.97
CA ILE A 37 0.68 9.00 7.90
C ILE A 37 1.27 9.85 6.78
N ASP A 38 2.03 10.88 7.13
CA ASP A 38 2.76 11.76 6.22
C ASP A 38 3.70 10.98 5.30
N LYS A 39 4.48 10.07 5.88
CA LYS A 39 5.42 9.24 5.13
C LYS A 39 4.67 8.25 4.25
N THR A 40 3.61 7.62 4.76
CA THR A 40 2.77 6.72 3.97
C THR A 40 2.24 7.41 2.72
N LEU A 41 1.71 8.62 2.84
CA LEU A 41 1.24 9.41 1.69
C LEU A 41 2.35 9.69 0.68
N ALA A 42 3.55 10.09 1.15
CA ALA A 42 4.68 10.31 0.26
C ALA A 42 5.09 9.05 -0.53
N TYR A 43 4.99 7.85 0.07
CA TYR A 43 5.23 6.59 -0.62
C TYR A 43 4.12 6.25 -1.63
N CYS A 44 2.85 6.54 -1.31
CA CYS A 44 1.75 6.44 -2.29
C CYS A 44 2.02 7.31 -3.52
N ASP A 45 2.38 8.57 -3.32
CA ASP A 45 2.69 9.50 -4.41
C ASP A 45 3.87 9.01 -5.25
N THR A 46 4.89 8.45 -4.60
CA THR A 46 6.04 7.87 -5.29
C THR A 46 5.62 6.70 -6.18
N LEU A 47 4.76 5.81 -5.69
CA LEU A 47 4.25 4.69 -6.49
C LEU A 47 3.44 5.19 -7.69
N PHE A 48 2.55 6.18 -7.50
CA PHE A 48 1.77 6.76 -8.59
C PHE A 48 2.60 7.51 -9.63
N ARG A 49 3.73 8.10 -9.25
CA ARG A 49 4.67 8.71 -10.19
C ARG A 49 5.36 7.68 -11.07
N ILE A 50 5.64 6.49 -10.53
CA ILE A 50 6.24 5.38 -11.29
C ILE A 50 5.19 4.78 -12.21
N ASP A 51 3.98 4.59 -11.69
CA ASP A 51 2.87 3.98 -12.42
C ASP A 51 1.54 4.53 -11.89
N LYS A 52 0.84 5.26 -12.74
CA LYS A 52 -0.44 5.89 -12.41
C LYS A 52 -1.52 4.86 -12.04
N ALA A 53 -1.36 3.60 -12.47
CA ALA A 53 -2.25 2.49 -12.18
C ALA A 53 -1.63 1.47 -11.21
N ALA A 54 -0.67 1.89 -10.37
CA ALA A 54 0.02 1.02 -9.43
C ALA A 54 -0.93 0.38 -8.40
N PRO A 55 -1.14 -0.95 -8.41
CA PRO A 55 -2.01 -1.60 -7.45
C PRO A 55 -1.49 -1.48 -6.02
N GLU A 56 -0.18 -1.47 -5.81
CA GLU A 56 0.42 -1.26 -4.49
C GLU A 56 0.05 0.10 -3.89
N ALA A 57 -0.09 1.12 -4.73
CA ALA A 57 -0.46 2.46 -4.29
C ALA A 57 -1.93 2.51 -3.87
N PHE A 58 -2.81 1.87 -4.65
CA PHE A 58 -4.22 1.73 -4.30
C PHE A 58 -4.41 0.93 -3.02
N LEU A 59 -3.69 -0.19 -2.86
CA LEU A 59 -3.70 -0.99 -1.63
C LEU A 59 -3.27 -0.15 -0.42
N LEU A 60 -2.17 0.60 -0.54
CA LEU A 60 -1.64 1.39 0.56
C LEU A 60 -2.58 2.54 0.95
N LYS A 61 -3.18 3.22 -0.04
CA LYS A 61 -4.21 4.25 0.20
C LYS A 61 -5.49 3.67 0.81
N MET A 62 -5.92 2.49 0.37
CA MET A 62 -7.08 1.81 0.95
C MET A 62 -6.83 1.52 2.43
N MET A 63 -5.69 0.90 2.77
CA MET A 63 -5.33 0.59 4.17
C MET A 63 -5.18 1.85 5.02
N LEU A 64 -4.59 2.92 4.47
CA LEU A 64 -4.52 4.21 5.13
C LEU A 64 -5.92 4.79 5.41
N SER A 65 -6.82 4.72 4.42
CA SER A 65 -8.19 5.24 4.55
C SER A 65 -8.98 4.47 5.61
N ILE A 66 -8.85 3.14 5.66
CA ILE A 66 -9.42 2.31 6.75
C ILE A 66 -8.91 2.80 8.11
N LYS A 67 -7.60 3.04 8.25
CA LYS A 67 -6.99 3.50 9.49
C LYS A 67 -7.51 4.87 9.94
N LEU A 68 -7.86 5.73 8.99
CA LEU A 68 -8.42 7.06 9.22
C LEU A 68 -9.95 7.07 9.35
N ASN A 69 -10.60 5.90 9.31
CA ASN A 69 -12.06 5.75 9.24
C ASN A 69 -12.69 6.47 8.03
N ASP A 70 -11.92 6.68 6.97
CA ASP A 70 -12.41 7.23 5.70
C ASP A 70 -12.90 6.09 4.81
N THR A 71 -14.11 5.62 5.10
CA THR A 71 -14.74 4.50 4.38
C THR A 71 -14.94 4.80 2.90
N THR A 72 -15.21 6.06 2.54
CA THR A 72 -15.40 6.47 1.14
C THR A 72 -14.14 6.27 0.33
N ASN A 73 -13.00 6.79 0.80
CA ASN A 73 -11.74 6.58 0.11
C ASN A 73 -11.26 5.13 0.19
N ALA A 74 -11.56 4.41 1.27
CA ALA A 74 -11.23 2.98 1.37
C ALA A 74 -11.91 2.18 0.24
N LYS A 75 -13.22 2.36 0.03
CA LYS A 75 -13.97 1.70 -1.05
C LYS A 75 -13.45 2.05 -2.44
N LEU A 76 -13.20 3.34 -2.69
CA LEU A 76 -12.69 3.82 -3.98
C LEU A 76 -11.36 3.14 -4.31
N ASN A 77 -10.41 3.15 -3.38
CA ASN A 77 -9.09 2.56 -3.63
C ASN A 77 -9.14 1.03 -3.68
N PHE A 78 -10.08 0.38 -2.98
CA PHE A 78 -10.30 -1.06 -3.12
C PHE A 78 -10.80 -1.44 -4.52
N ALA A 79 -11.72 -0.65 -5.09
CA ALA A 79 -12.20 -0.85 -6.45
C ALA A 79 -11.06 -0.72 -7.49
N GLU A 80 -10.23 0.30 -7.36
CA GLU A 80 -9.05 0.46 -8.24
C GLU A 80 -8.02 -0.66 -8.03
N TYR A 81 -7.81 -1.12 -6.80
CA TYR A 81 -6.97 -2.29 -6.53
C TYR A 81 -7.50 -3.56 -7.24
N LYS A 82 -8.82 -3.80 -7.21
CA LYS A 82 -9.45 -4.91 -7.94
C LYS A 82 -9.24 -4.83 -9.45
N LYS A 83 -9.27 -3.62 -9.98
CA LYS A 83 -9.10 -3.37 -11.42
C LYS A 83 -7.67 -3.64 -11.88
N TYR A 84 -6.67 -3.21 -11.14
CA TYR A 84 -5.27 -3.25 -11.59
C TYR A 84 -4.42 -4.35 -10.92
N GLY A 85 -4.85 -4.92 -9.80
CA GLY A 85 -4.07 -5.85 -8.98
C GLY A 85 -4.15 -7.32 -9.38
N GLN A 86 -4.89 -7.68 -10.43
CA GLN A 86 -5.28 -9.06 -10.75
C GLN A 86 -4.11 -10.01 -10.99
N GLU A 87 -2.99 -9.48 -11.50
CA GLU A 87 -1.78 -10.24 -11.80
C GLU A 87 -0.86 -10.43 -10.58
N ARG A 88 -1.14 -9.76 -9.44
CA ARG A 88 -0.30 -9.86 -8.24
C ARG A 88 -0.51 -11.20 -7.54
N SER A 89 0.57 -11.79 -7.06
CA SER A 89 0.56 -13.08 -6.35
C SER A 89 -0.41 -13.11 -5.17
N GLU A 90 -0.50 -12.01 -4.42
CA GLU A 90 -1.31 -11.86 -3.22
C GLU A 90 -2.75 -11.38 -3.50
N TYR A 91 -3.13 -11.19 -4.77
CA TYR A 91 -4.42 -10.61 -5.16
C TYR A 91 -5.61 -11.26 -4.47
N LYS A 92 -5.74 -12.59 -4.59
CA LYS A 92 -6.87 -13.35 -4.03
C LYS A 92 -6.97 -13.22 -2.51
N GLN A 93 -5.82 -13.21 -1.83
CA GLN A 93 -5.77 -13.06 -0.37
C GLN A 93 -6.27 -11.67 0.03
N ILE A 94 -5.81 -10.62 -0.66
CA ILE A 94 -6.21 -9.24 -0.37
C ILE A 94 -7.70 -9.02 -0.64
N ILE A 95 -8.24 -9.52 -1.76
CA ILE A 95 -9.67 -9.40 -2.04
C ILE A 95 -10.50 -10.08 -0.96
N SER A 96 -10.09 -11.29 -0.54
CA SER A 96 -10.76 -12.01 0.55
C SER A 96 -10.72 -11.23 1.86
N GLN A 97 -9.55 -10.70 2.24
CA GLN A 97 -9.35 -9.98 3.50
C GLN A 97 -10.18 -8.68 3.58
N TYR A 98 -10.31 -7.95 2.48
CA TYR A 98 -10.97 -6.64 2.44
C TYR A 98 -12.37 -6.68 1.82
N LYS A 99 -12.95 -7.86 1.64
CA LYS A 99 -14.29 -8.03 1.05
C LYS A 99 -15.38 -7.23 1.77
N PHE A 100 -15.25 -7.02 3.07
CA PHE A 100 -16.20 -6.23 3.87
C PHE A 100 -16.38 -4.80 3.35
N LEU A 101 -15.40 -4.23 2.61
CA LEU A 101 -15.54 -2.91 2.01
C LEU A 101 -16.66 -2.84 0.95
N GLU A 102 -17.08 -3.98 0.39
CA GLU A 102 -18.20 -4.06 -0.56
C GLU A 102 -19.57 -3.96 0.13
N GLU A 103 -19.61 -4.22 1.43
CA GLU A 103 -20.84 -4.36 2.23
C GLU A 103 -21.10 -3.13 3.12
N LEU A 104 -20.07 -2.30 3.35
CA LEU A 104 -20.19 -1.00 4.02
C LEU A 104 -20.92 0.01 3.13
#